data_AF-K0K282-F1
#
_entry.id   AF-K0K282-F1
#
_cell.length_a   1.000
_cell.length_b   1.000
_cell.length_c   1.000
_cell.angle_alpha   90.00
_cell.angle_beta   90.00
_cell.angle_gamma   90.00
#
_symmetry.space_group_name_H-M   'P 1'
#
loop_
_entity.id
_entity.type
_entity.pdbx_description
1 polymer ?
#
loop_
_entity_poly.entity_id
_entity_poly.type
_entity_poly.pdbx_seq_one_letter_code
_entity_poly.pdbx_strand_id
1 'polypeptide(L)'
;MPGSCASARSCSASSACASPPVSDLPSPRTRKSENMTEQTPTATPAQTDVRSWTYLLIAAVFEVVFALGTNGSDGFTRLGWSITTVLAAAGGIFFLSLALKTLDVGVGYTIWTGIGSVGTVVFGTLVFDESLSPLKVACFVLIIGGVVGLKMTSKPATA
;
A
#
# COMPACT_ATOMS: atom_id res chain seq x y z
N MET A 1 20.19 52.23 40.77
CA MET A 1 21.05 52.09 39.59
C MET A 1 20.20 51.55 38.44
N PRO A 2 20.32 52.10 37.23
CA PRO A 2 19.21 52.72 36.51
C PRO A 2 18.93 52.08 35.14
N GLY A 3 17.88 52.55 34.45
CA GLY A 3 17.59 52.23 33.06
C GLY A 3 16.13 52.56 32.70
N SER A 4 15.70 53.82 32.80
CA SER A 4 15.78 54.84 31.71
C SER A 4 14.74 54.56 30.60
N CYS A 5 13.62 55.30 30.58
CA CYS A 5 13.35 56.46 29.67
C CYS A 5 12.67 55.97 28.37
N ALA A 6 11.62 56.53 27.76
CA ALA A 6 11.01 57.86 27.74
C ALA A 6 9.56 57.67 27.20
N SER A 7 8.52 58.25 27.80
CA SER A 7 7.95 59.57 27.45
C SER A 7 7.55 59.73 25.98
N ALA A 8 6.24 59.76 25.68
CA ALA A 8 5.53 61.03 25.42
C ALA A 8 4.11 60.83 24.84
N ARG A 9 3.14 61.34 25.61
CA ARG A 9 2.05 62.26 25.20
C ARG A 9 1.03 61.83 24.13
N SER A 10 -0.18 61.57 24.66
CA SER A 10 -1.40 62.39 24.49
C SER A 10 -1.80 62.86 23.09
N CYS A 11 -2.92 62.33 22.59
CA CYS A 11 -3.88 63.12 21.83
C CYS A 11 -5.31 62.79 22.26
N SER A 12 -6.10 63.87 22.30
CA SER A 12 -7.39 64.05 22.95
C SER A 12 -8.55 63.84 21.97
N ALA A 13 -9.74 63.66 22.54
CA ALA A 13 -11.05 64.08 22.02
C ALA A 13 -11.81 63.16 21.03
N SER A 14 -12.94 62.68 21.54
CA SER A 14 -14.30 63.00 21.03
C SER A 14 -14.74 62.43 19.68
N SER A 15 -15.70 61.49 19.70
CA SER A 15 -17.06 61.71 19.17
C SER A 15 -17.84 60.40 19.09
N ALA A 16 -19.08 60.47 19.54
CA ALA A 16 -20.08 59.45 19.32
C ALA A 16 -20.40 59.35 17.82
N CYS A 17 -20.48 58.13 17.29
CA CYS A 17 -21.22 57.84 16.08
C CYS A 17 -22.05 56.58 16.31
N ALA A 18 -23.33 56.82 16.57
CA ALA A 18 -24.39 55.84 16.54
C ALA A 18 -24.38 55.09 15.19
N SER A 19 -24.50 53.78 15.24
CA SER A 19 -24.73 52.96 14.03
C SER A 19 -26.23 52.96 13.70
N PRO A 20 -26.64 53.20 12.44
CA PRO A 20 -28.06 53.16 12.04
C PRO A 20 -28.64 51.74 12.03
N PRO A 21 -29.98 51.59 12.06
CA PRO A 21 -30.63 50.29 11.95
C PRO A 21 -30.47 49.74 10.52
N VAL A 22 -29.81 48.60 10.37
CA VAL A 22 -29.73 47.88 9.09
C VAL A 22 -30.99 47.01 8.94
N SER A 23 -32.12 47.67 8.77
CA SER A 23 -33.31 47.10 8.18
C SER A 23 -33.22 47.34 6.67
N ASP A 24 -32.49 46.47 5.98
CA ASP A 24 -32.58 46.25 4.52
C ASP A 24 -31.55 45.18 4.13
N LEU A 25 -31.84 43.91 4.43
CA LEU A 25 -31.18 42.79 3.75
C LEU A 25 -32.01 42.42 2.52
N PRO A 26 -31.56 42.76 1.30
CA PRO A 26 -32.19 42.26 0.09
C PRO A 26 -32.06 40.73 0.01
N SER A 27 -33.15 40.11 -0.45
CA SER A 27 -33.42 38.71 -0.77
C SER A 27 -32.20 37.85 -1.18
N PRO A 28 -32.24 36.51 -0.94
CA PRO A 28 -31.14 35.57 -1.23
C PRO A 28 -30.85 35.53 -2.73
N ARG A 29 -29.93 36.40 -3.18
CA ARG A 29 -29.40 36.36 -4.53
C ARG A 29 -28.32 35.29 -4.57
N THR A 30 -28.73 34.15 -5.12
CA THR A 30 -27.88 33.26 -5.92
C THR A 30 -26.57 32.94 -5.23
N ARG A 31 -26.58 31.88 -4.41
CA ARG A 31 -25.41 31.00 -4.27
C ARG A 31 -25.04 30.64 -5.70
N LYS A 32 -24.11 31.40 -6.27
CA LYS A 32 -23.36 31.00 -7.45
C LYS A 32 -22.91 29.59 -7.08
N SER A 33 -23.44 28.64 -7.84
CA SER A 33 -23.15 27.22 -7.73
C SER A 33 -21.69 27.01 -8.12
N GLU A 34 -20.78 27.62 -7.36
CA GLU A 34 -19.37 27.36 -7.36
C GLU A 34 -19.20 26.07 -6.59
N ASN A 35 -19.00 25.01 -7.38
CA ASN A 35 -18.31 23.80 -6.99
C ASN A 35 -19.00 23.02 -5.88
N MET A 36 -20.22 22.57 -6.15
CA MET A 36 -20.79 21.45 -5.39
C MET A 36 -21.59 20.52 -6.31
N THR A 37 -21.00 20.17 -7.45
CA THR A 37 -20.92 18.74 -7.78
C THR A 37 -19.82 18.25 -6.85
N GLU A 38 -20.15 17.82 -5.63
CA GLU A 38 -20.17 16.37 -5.38
C GLU A 38 -19.49 15.62 -6.53
N GLN A 39 -18.16 15.71 -6.58
CA GLN A 39 -17.43 14.48 -6.64
C GLN A 39 -17.90 13.66 -5.45
N THR A 40 -19.00 12.91 -5.64
CA THR A 40 -18.94 11.50 -5.28
C THR A 40 -17.54 11.09 -5.71
N PRO A 41 -16.66 10.57 -4.83
CA PRO A 41 -15.52 9.84 -5.30
C PRO A 41 -16.16 8.73 -6.12
N THR A 42 -16.33 8.98 -7.42
CA THR A 42 -16.66 7.99 -8.41
C THR A 42 -15.55 7.02 -8.17
N ALA A 43 -15.85 5.95 -7.44
CA ALA A 43 -14.93 4.89 -7.18
C ALA A 43 -14.45 4.54 -8.57
N THR A 44 -13.25 5.03 -8.90
CA THR A 44 -12.63 4.79 -10.19
C THR A 44 -12.79 3.29 -10.34
N PRO A 45 -13.52 2.78 -11.34
CA PRO A 45 -13.50 1.36 -11.56
C PRO A 45 -12.02 1.07 -11.65
N ALA A 46 -11.49 0.30 -10.70
CA ALA A 46 -10.11 -0.09 -10.69
C ALA A 46 -9.97 -0.86 -11.99
N GLN A 47 -9.64 -0.15 -13.07
CA GLN A 47 -9.49 -0.65 -14.41
C GLN A 47 -8.15 -1.37 -14.32
N THR A 48 -8.23 -2.57 -13.77
CA THR A 48 -7.12 -3.46 -13.61
C THR A 48 -6.73 -3.89 -15.00
N ASP A 49 -5.66 -3.29 -15.52
CA ASP A 49 -5.06 -3.73 -16.77
C ASP A 49 -4.79 -5.24 -16.64
N VAL A 50 -5.48 -6.03 -17.46
CA VAL A 50 -5.40 -7.50 -17.49
C VAL A 50 -3.94 -7.96 -17.63
N ARG A 51 -3.12 -7.15 -18.29
CA ARG A 51 -1.67 -7.36 -18.46
C ARG A 51 -0.92 -7.37 -17.14
N SER A 52 -1.23 -6.48 -16.20
CA SER A 52 -0.52 -6.37 -14.92
C SER A 52 -0.84 -7.53 -13.98
N TRP A 53 -2.09 -7.99 -13.96
CA TRP A 53 -2.47 -9.21 -13.25
C TRP A 53 -1.80 -10.46 -13.83
N THR A 54 -1.65 -10.50 -15.16
CA THR A 54 -0.91 -11.57 -15.83
C THR A 54 0.56 -11.55 -15.42
N TYR A 55 1.20 -10.38 -15.40
CA TYR A 55 2.59 -10.24 -14.91
C TYR A 55 2.73 -10.64 -13.44
N LEU A 56 1.72 -10.34 -12.61
CA LEU A 56 1.73 -10.72 -11.20
C LEU A 56 1.63 -12.23 -11.00
N LEU A 57 0.79 -12.91 -11.77
CA LEU A 57 0.71 -14.38 -11.77
C LEU A 57 2.02 -15.01 -12.26
N ILE A 58 2.62 -14.46 -13.33
CA ILE A 58 3.93 -14.92 -13.82
C ILE A 58 5.00 -14.72 -12.73
N ALA A 59 5.03 -13.56 -12.08
CA ALA A 59 5.95 -13.28 -10.98
C ALA A 59 5.78 -14.27 -9.81
N ALA A 60 4.55 -14.68 -9.50
CA ALA A 60 4.28 -15.68 -8.47
C ALA A 60 4.77 -17.09 -8.87
N VAL A 61 4.66 -17.48 -10.15
CA VAL A 61 5.24 -18.74 -10.64
C VAL A 61 6.77 -18.71 -10.52
N PHE A 62 7.39 -17.60 -10.91
CA PHE A 62 8.83 -17.39 -10.74
C PHE A 62 9.27 -17.49 -9.27
N GLU A 63 8.46 -16.98 -8.35
CA GLU A 63 8.72 -17.09 -6.91
C GLU A 63 8.72 -18.54 -6.44
N VAL A 64 7.77 -19.36 -6.90
CA VAL A 64 7.76 -20.80 -6.58
C VAL A 64 9.02 -21.47 -7.12
N VAL A 65 9.40 -21.20 -8.38
CA VAL A 65 10.63 -21.77 -8.96
C VAL A 65 11.87 -21.30 -8.20
N PHE A 66 11.92 -20.05 -7.77
CA PHE A 66 12.99 -19.51 -6.93
C PHE A 66 13.08 -20.23 -5.59
N ALA A 67 11.96 -20.43 -4.90
CA ALA A 67 11.93 -21.14 -3.61
C ALA A 67 12.34 -22.61 -3.74
N LEU A 68 11.83 -23.32 -4.75
CA LEU A 68 12.22 -24.70 -5.05
C LEU A 68 13.70 -24.80 -5.43
N GLY A 69 14.17 -23.91 -6.30
CA GLY A 69 15.56 -23.88 -6.74
C GLY A 69 16.52 -23.63 -5.58
N THR A 70 16.16 -22.72 -4.68
CA THR A 70 16.96 -22.43 -3.48
C THR A 70 17.10 -23.68 -2.61
N ASN A 71 15.99 -24.39 -2.37
CA ASN A 71 16.00 -25.64 -1.62
C ASN A 71 16.83 -26.73 -2.34
N GLY A 72 16.64 -26.91 -3.65
CA GLY A 72 17.36 -27.90 -4.46
C GLY A 72 18.84 -27.58 -4.73
N SER A 73 19.29 -26.36 -4.45
CA SER A 73 20.68 -25.93 -4.68
C SER A 73 21.66 -26.44 -3.62
N ASP A 74 21.18 -27.06 -2.53
CA ASP A 74 21.99 -27.47 -1.37
C ASP A 74 22.90 -26.33 -0.87
N GLY A 75 22.33 -25.11 -0.76
CA GLY A 75 23.09 -23.92 -0.39
C GLY A 75 24.02 -23.41 -1.51
N PHE A 76 23.53 -23.43 -2.75
CA PHE A 76 24.25 -23.00 -3.96
C PHE A 76 25.45 -23.86 -4.40
N THR A 77 25.63 -25.05 -3.83
CA THR A 77 26.71 -25.98 -4.25
C THR A 77 26.42 -26.66 -5.59
N ARG A 78 25.15 -26.86 -5.94
CA ARG A 78 24.75 -27.45 -7.24
C ARG A 78 24.53 -26.37 -8.29
N LEU A 79 25.50 -26.18 -9.20
CA LEU A 79 25.46 -25.15 -10.24
C LEU A 79 24.16 -25.11 -11.06
N GLY A 80 23.60 -26.27 -11.42
CA GLY A 80 22.36 -26.32 -12.21
C GLY A 80 21.19 -25.62 -11.52
N TRP A 81 20.90 -26.02 -10.28
CA TRP A 81 19.85 -25.42 -9.46
C TRP A 81 20.18 -23.97 -9.07
N SER A 82 21.46 -23.65 -8.82
CA SER A 82 21.90 -22.29 -8.53
C SER A 82 21.59 -21.32 -9.68
N ILE A 83 21.89 -21.70 -10.93
CA ILE A 83 21.61 -20.87 -12.10
C ILE A 83 20.10 -20.66 -12.26
N THR A 84 19.31 -21.73 -12.15
CA THR A 84 17.84 -21.64 -12.21
C THR A 84 17.30 -20.70 -11.13
N THR A 85 17.83 -20.77 -9.91
CA THR A 85 17.43 -19.90 -8.79
C THR A 85 17.71 -18.42 -9.08
N VAL A 86 18.91 -18.11 -9.59
CA VAL A 86 19.30 -16.73 -9.92
C VAL A 86 18.45 -16.18 -11.06
N LEU A 87 18.23 -16.97 -12.12
CA LEU A 87 17.36 -16.58 -13.23
C LEU A 87 15.92 -16.40 -12.77
N ALA A 88 15.45 -17.26 -11.86
CA ALA A 88 14.11 -17.19 -11.33
C ALA A 88 13.91 -15.95 -10.45
N ALA A 89 14.88 -15.62 -9.60
CA ALA A 89 14.88 -14.40 -8.79
C ALA A 89 14.86 -13.15 -9.67
N ALA A 90 15.73 -13.08 -10.68
CA ALA A 90 15.80 -11.95 -11.59
C ALA A 90 14.50 -11.78 -12.39
N GLY A 91 13.95 -12.87 -12.93
CA GLY A 91 12.67 -12.88 -13.65
C GLY A 91 11.50 -12.49 -12.74
N GLY A 92 11.41 -13.08 -11.55
CA GLY A 92 10.35 -12.81 -10.58
C GLY A 92 10.30 -11.35 -10.16
N ILE A 93 11.43 -10.77 -9.76
CA ILE A 93 11.52 -9.35 -9.40
C ILE A 93 11.21 -8.45 -10.60
N PHE A 94 11.65 -8.81 -11.80
CA PHE A 94 11.34 -8.03 -13.01
C PHE A 94 9.83 -7.99 -13.28
N PHE A 95 9.16 -9.15 -13.36
CA PHE A 95 7.73 -9.21 -13.62
C PHE A 95 6.89 -8.59 -12.49
N LEU A 96 7.31 -8.77 -11.24
CA LEU A 96 6.68 -8.11 -10.10
C LEU A 96 6.79 -6.59 -10.24
N SER A 97 7.97 -6.08 -10.56
CA SER A 97 8.19 -4.65 -10.78
C SER A 97 7.29 -4.10 -11.88
N LEU A 98 7.05 -4.86 -12.96
CA LEU A 98 6.12 -4.46 -14.02
C LEU A 98 4.67 -4.42 -13.53
N ALA A 99 4.23 -5.40 -12.74
CA ALA A 99 2.87 -5.43 -12.20
C ALA A 99 2.61 -4.28 -11.21
N LEU A 100 3.61 -3.94 -10.39
CA LEU A 100 3.54 -2.86 -9.40
C LEU A 100 3.56 -1.45 -10.00
N LYS A 101 3.77 -1.30 -11.32
CA LYS A 101 3.67 0.02 -11.99
C LYS A 101 2.22 0.48 -12.10
N THR A 102 1.26 -0.45 -12.10
CA THR A 102 -0.17 -0.13 -12.20
C THR A 102 -0.96 -0.58 -10.98
N LEU A 103 -0.49 -1.61 -10.26
CA LEU A 103 -1.13 -2.10 -9.05
C LEU A 103 -0.53 -1.45 -7.81
N ASP A 104 -1.37 -1.19 -6.82
CA ASP A 104 -0.92 -0.77 -5.49
C ASP A 104 0.06 -1.80 -4.91
N VAL A 105 1.17 -1.32 -4.36
CA VAL A 105 2.25 -2.16 -3.80
C VAL A 105 1.73 -3.04 -2.68
N GLY A 106 0.81 -2.52 -1.86
CA GLY A 106 0.14 -3.27 -0.81
C GLY A 106 -0.62 -4.45 -1.39
N VAL A 107 -1.52 -4.22 -2.34
CA VAL A 107 -2.31 -5.29 -2.98
C VAL A 107 -1.40 -6.30 -3.68
N GLY A 108 -0.48 -5.82 -4.53
CA GLY A 108 0.35 -6.68 -5.35
C GLY A 108 1.27 -7.59 -4.53
N TYR A 109 1.89 -7.06 -3.47
CA TYR A 109 2.78 -7.84 -2.61
C TYR A 109 2.04 -8.94 -1.85
N THR A 110 0.82 -8.69 -1.35
CA THR A 110 0.06 -9.75 -0.66
C THR A 110 -0.41 -10.85 -1.59
N ILE A 111 -0.79 -10.53 -2.83
CA ILE A 111 -1.19 -11.56 -3.79
C ILE A 111 0.03 -12.37 -4.22
N TRP A 112 1.14 -11.71 -4.54
CA TRP A 112 2.39 -12.35 -4.92
C TRP A 112 2.91 -13.30 -3.83
N THR A 113 3.03 -12.82 -2.59
CA THR A 113 3.46 -13.65 -1.45
C THR A 113 2.45 -14.74 -1.09
N GLY A 114 1.15 -14.46 -1.19
CA GLY A 114 0.10 -15.44 -0.93
C GLY A 114 0.16 -16.63 -1.90
N ILE A 115 0.20 -16.35 -3.21
CA ILE A 115 0.28 -17.40 -4.23
C ILE A 115 1.64 -18.11 -4.16
N GLY A 116 2.74 -17.35 -4.00
CA GLY A 116 4.08 -17.92 -3.88
C GLY A 116 4.23 -18.86 -2.69
N SER A 117 3.69 -18.51 -1.52
CA SER A 117 3.73 -19.36 -0.32
C SER A 117 2.95 -20.66 -0.49
N VAL A 118 1.70 -20.59 -0.96
CA VAL A 118 0.89 -21.79 -1.24
C VAL A 118 1.56 -22.67 -2.29
N GLY A 119 2.03 -22.07 -3.38
CA GLY A 119 2.73 -22.80 -4.44
C GLY A 119 4.02 -23.46 -3.96
N THR A 120 4.80 -22.78 -3.13
CA THR A 120 6.05 -23.33 -2.56
C THR A 120 5.78 -24.53 -1.67
N VAL A 121 4.74 -24.49 -0.85
CA VAL A 121 4.37 -25.64 -0.01
C VAL A 121 3.88 -26.81 -0.87
N VAL A 122 2.99 -26.56 -1.82
CA VAL A 122 2.43 -27.62 -2.68
C VAL A 122 3.52 -28.24 -3.56
N PHE A 123 4.23 -27.44 -4.36
CA PHE A 123 5.26 -27.97 -5.24
C PHE A 123 6.52 -28.43 -4.50
N GLY A 124 6.86 -27.83 -3.35
CA GLY A 124 8.00 -28.27 -2.55
C GLY A 124 7.82 -29.71 -2.07
N THR A 125 6.60 -30.03 -1.63
CA THR A 125 6.30 -31.37 -1.13
C THR A 125 6.23 -32.40 -2.25
N LEU A 126 5.79 -32.00 -3.45
CA LEU A 126 5.78 -32.85 -4.64
C LEU A 126 7.19 -33.09 -5.23
N VAL A 127 8.05 -32.08 -5.23
CA VAL A 127 9.38 -32.15 -5.88
C VAL A 127 10.41 -32.83 -4.99
N PHE A 128 10.37 -32.59 -3.68
CA PHE A 128 11.34 -33.16 -2.73
C PHE A 128 10.87 -34.45 -2.07
N ASP A 129 9.68 -34.95 -2.43
CA ASP A 129 9.03 -36.14 -1.86
C ASP A 129 9.05 -36.14 -0.31
N GLU A 130 9.02 -34.94 0.27
CA GLU A 130 9.23 -34.77 1.70
C GLU A 130 7.94 -35.11 2.44
N SER A 131 8.04 -35.97 3.46
CA SER A 131 6.86 -36.37 4.24
C SER A 131 6.22 -35.17 4.92
N LEU A 132 5.04 -34.78 4.43
CA LEU A 132 4.17 -33.79 5.05
C LEU A 132 3.57 -34.36 6.34
N SER A 133 4.32 -34.24 7.43
CA SER A 133 3.75 -34.50 8.76
C SER A 133 2.57 -33.54 9.00
N PRO A 134 1.46 -34.00 9.61
CA PRO A 134 0.32 -33.15 9.94
C PRO A 134 0.74 -31.94 10.81
N LEU A 135 1.82 -32.07 11.59
CA LEU A 135 2.38 -30.96 12.36
C LEU A 135 3.05 -29.89 11.47
N LYS A 136 3.78 -30.30 10.41
CA LYS A 136 4.35 -29.36 9.43
C LYS A 136 3.26 -28.57 8.73
N VAL A 137 2.17 -29.24 8.34
CA VAL A 137 1.01 -28.61 7.71
C VAL A 137 0.36 -27.59 8.65
N ALA A 138 0.15 -27.94 9.92
CA ALA A 138 -0.37 -27.00 10.92
C ALA A 138 0.52 -25.76 11.09
N CYS A 139 1.85 -25.93 11.11
CA CYS A 139 2.79 -24.81 11.14
C CYS A 139 2.70 -23.93 9.88
N PHE A 140 2.60 -24.51 8.69
CA PHE A 140 2.42 -23.73 7.45
C PHE A 140 1.12 -22.93 7.46
N VAL A 141 0.01 -23.53 7.91
CA VAL A 141 -1.27 -22.83 8.05
C VAL A 141 -1.18 -21.69 9.04
N LEU A 142 -0.48 -21.87 10.16
CA LEU A 142 -0.21 -20.80 11.14
C LEU A 142 0.61 -19.65 10.54
N ILE A 143 1.65 -19.95 9.76
CA ILE A 143 2.48 -18.93 9.09
C ILE A 143 1.62 -18.14 8.09
N ILE A 144 0.88 -18.83 7.22
CA ILE A 144 -0.01 -18.19 6.24
C ILE A 144 -1.07 -17.36 6.96
N GLY A 145 -1.68 -17.90 8.01
CA GLY A 145 -2.64 -17.21 8.87
C GLY A 145 -2.07 -15.96 9.53
N GLY A 146 -0.82 -16.01 10.00
CA GLY A 146 -0.10 -14.86 10.55
C GLY A 146 0.14 -13.75 9.53
N VAL A 147 0.55 -14.11 8.31
CA VAL A 147 0.73 -13.14 7.20
C VAL A 147 -0.59 -12.47 6.82
N VAL A 148 -1.68 -13.25 6.70
CA VAL A 148 -3.02 -12.72 6.43
C VAL A 148 -3.51 -11.84 7.59
N GLY A 149 -3.30 -12.28 8.83
CA GLY A 149 -3.64 -11.52 10.03
C GLY A 149 -2.95 -10.15 10.06
N LEU A 150 -1.64 -10.10 9.83
CA LEU A 150 -0.89 -8.84 9.73
C LEU A 150 -1.49 -7.90 8.67
N LYS A 151 -1.81 -8.43 7.48
CA LYS A 151 -2.45 -7.66 6.41
C LYS A 151 -3.79 -7.05 6.82
N MET A 152 -4.59 -7.75 7.61
CA MET A 152 -5.87 -7.23 8.12
C MET A 152 -5.69 -6.18 9.21
N THR A 153 -4.60 -6.22 9.99
CA THR A 153 -4.31 -5.21 11.02
C THR A 153 -3.73 -3.91 10.49
N SER A 154 -3.09 -3.94 9.31
CA SER A 154 -2.55 -2.76 8.65
C SER A 154 -3.66 -1.86 8.09
N LYS A 155 -4.32 -1.07 8.95
CA LYS A 155 -5.13 0.08 8.51
C LYS A 155 -4.20 1.23 8.12
N PRO A 156 -4.50 2.03 7.07
CA PRO A 156 -3.79 3.28 6.82
C PRO A 156 -3.94 4.16 8.06
N ALA A 157 -2.82 4.64 8.60
CA ALA A 157 -2.85 5.64 9.65
C ALA A 157 -3.51 6.89 9.08
N THR A 158 -4.78 7.11 9.44
CA THR A 158 -5.45 8.39 9.20
C THR A 158 -4.83 9.39 10.17
N ALA A 159 -4.01 10.30 9.63
CA ALA A 159 -3.55 11.51 10.29
C ALA A 159 -4.16 12.72 9.55
#